data_AF-A0A5B7IPA9-F1
#
_entry.id   AF-A0A5B7IPA9-F1
#
_cell.length_a   1.000
_cell.length_b   1.000
_cell.length_c   1.000
_cell.angle_alpha   90.00
_cell.angle_beta   90.00
_cell.angle_gamma   90.00
#
_symmetry.space_group_name_H-M   'P 1'
#
loop_
_entity.id
_entity.type
_entity.pdbx_description
1 polymer ?
#
loop_
_entity_poly.entity_id
_entity_poly.type
_entity_poly.pdbx_seq_one_letter_code
_entity_poly.pdbx_strand_id
1 'polypeptide(L)'
;MNLAWNKVWAECAQDFPGFAEDDIGAIRNDLVNLCHRADFDEVDDDDVQDLLETNAESLSNDELIELDKASQEAVKEGDEKEEPVRGLDIKTLRECPGDIEKALKTMKERDANPARSSKVAHDVEKSVKIYQEIYLPVHL
;
A
#
# COMPACT_ATOMS: atom_id res chain seq x y z
N MET A 1 -14.12 22.16 -13.24
CA MET A 1 -12.77 21.81 -12.73
C MET A 1 -12.31 20.42 -13.17
N ASN A 2 -13.22 19.48 -13.48
CA ASN A 2 -12.91 18.11 -13.93
C ASN A 2 -12.14 18.01 -15.28
N LEU A 3 -12.33 18.96 -16.20
CA LEU A 3 -11.66 18.97 -17.51
C LEU A 3 -10.12 19.09 -17.44
N ALA A 4 -9.58 19.72 -16.39
CA ALA A 4 -8.13 19.81 -16.20
C ALA A 4 -7.55 18.46 -15.75
N TRP A 5 -8.27 17.74 -14.88
CA TRP A 5 -7.91 16.41 -14.40
C TRP A 5 -8.02 15.35 -15.48
N ASN A 6 -8.92 15.51 -16.45
CA ASN A 6 -9.04 14.63 -17.62
C ASN A 6 -7.73 14.49 -18.43
N LYS A 7 -6.85 15.51 -18.41
CA LYS A 7 -5.55 15.45 -19.09
C LYS A 7 -4.48 14.70 -18.29
N VAL A 8 -4.64 14.64 -16.97
CA VAL A 8 -3.66 14.06 -16.04
C VAL A 8 -4.04 12.61 -15.73
N TRP A 9 -5.33 12.34 -15.54
CA TRP A 9 -5.85 11.01 -15.27
C TRP A 9 -7.31 10.89 -15.74
N ALA A 10 -7.47 10.58 -17.02
CA ALA A 10 -8.79 10.50 -17.67
C ALA A 10 -9.71 9.43 -17.05
N GLU A 11 -9.16 8.31 -16.60
CA GLU A 11 -9.93 7.18 -16.05
C GLU A 11 -10.62 7.49 -14.70
N CYS A 12 -10.10 8.48 -13.96
CA CYS A 12 -10.59 8.95 -12.66
C CYS A 12 -11.35 10.27 -12.79
N ALA A 13 -11.21 10.96 -13.92
CA ALA A 13 -12.00 12.14 -14.27
C ALA A 13 -13.38 11.72 -14.81
N GLN A 14 -14.04 10.78 -14.12
CA GLN A 14 -15.41 10.43 -14.42
C GLN A 14 -16.30 11.64 -14.15
N ASP A 15 -17.35 11.80 -14.96
CA ASP A 15 -18.42 12.76 -14.72
C ASP A 15 -19.20 12.31 -13.48
N PHE A 16 -18.68 12.65 -12.30
CA PHE A 16 -19.35 12.44 -11.04
C PHE A 16 -20.59 13.36 -11.00
N PRO A 17 -21.81 12.82 -10.96
CA PRO A 17 -23.04 13.60 -11.05
C PRO A 17 -23.33 14.44 -9.79
N GLY A 18 -22.47 14.35 -8.77
CA GLY A 18 -22.72 14.91 -7.45
C GLY A 18 -23.38 13.88 -6.52
N PHE A 19 -23.50 14.24 -5.25
CA PHE A 19 -24.36 13.56 -4.30
C PHE A 19 -25.71 14.29 -4.26
N ALA A 20 -26.82 13.57 -4.19
CA ALA A 20 -28.10 14.19 -3.87
C ALA A 20 -28.13 14.57 -2.38
N GLU A 21 -28.90 15.60 -2.00
CA GLU A 21 -29.06 15.98 -0.58
C GLU A 21 -29.58 14.80 0.27
N ASP A 22 -30.45 13.96 -0.31
CA ASP A 22 -30.95 12.74 0.33
C ASP A 22 -29.84 11.71 0.62
N ASP A 23 -28.76 11.69 -0.19
CA ASP A 23 -27.63 10.77 0.02
C ASP A 23 -26.83 11.17 1.27
N ILE A 24 -26.70 12.47 1.53
CA ILE A 24 -25.95 12.99 2.68
C ILE A 24 -26.67 12.62 3.98
N GLY A 25 -28.00 12.80 4.03
CA GLY A 25 -28.81 12.40 5.18
C GLY A 25 -28.75 10.90 5.44
N ALA A 26 -28.77 10.07 4.39
CA ALA A 26 -28.63 8.62 4.52
C ALA A 26 -27.25 8.23 5.09
N ILE A 27 -26.18 8.85 4.61
CA ILE A 27 -24.81 8.61 5.10
C ILE A 27 -24.67 8.99 6.58
N ARG A 28 -25.25 10.12 6.99
CA ARG A 28 -25.20 10.59 8.38
C ARG A 28 -25.90 9.60 9.32
N ASN A 29 -27.09 9.15 8.92
CA ASN A 29 -27.82 8.11 9.65
C ASN A 29 -27.06 6.77 9.71
N ASP A 30 -26.38 6.38 8.63
CA ASP A 30 -25.53 5.18 8.64
C ASP A 30 -24.36 5.31 9.63
N LEU A 31 -23.77 6.51 9.75
CA LEU A 31 -22.71 6.80 10.71
C LEU A 31 -23.21 6.68 12.17
N VAL A 32 -24.37 7.28 12.47
CA VAL A 32 -25.02 7.15 13.80
C VAL A 32 -25.26 5.69 14.14
N ASN A 33 -25.79 4.90 13.19
CA ASN A 33 -26.00 3.47 13.39
C ASN A 33 -24.68 2.70 13.62
N LEU A 34 -23.59 3.10 12.96
CA LEU A 34 -22.27 2.52 13.22
C LEU A 34 -21.74 2.86 14.62
N CYS A 35 -21.95 4.09 15.09
CA CYS A 35 -21.59 4.50 16.45
C CYS A 35 -22.36 3.67 17.51
N HIS A 36 -23.68 3.54 17.36
CA HIS A 36 -24.48 2.68 18.24
C HIS A 36 -24.01 1.22 18.24
N ARG A 37 -23.62 0.68 17.07
CA ARG A 37 -23.07 -0.68 16.98
C ARG A 37 -21.70 -0.85 17.66
N ALA A 38 -21.01 0.25 17.93
CA ALA A 38 -19.74 0.30 18.65
C ALA A 38 -19.92 0.72 20.12
N ASP A 39 -21.15 0.63 20.66
CA ASP A 39 -21.55 1.01 22.02
C ASP A 39 -21.45 2.53 22.31
N PHE A 40 -21.47 3.38 21.28
CA PHE A 40 -21.59 4.84 21.41
C PHE A 40 -23.05 5.29 21.25
N ASP A 41 -23.93 4.83 22.16
CA ASP A 41 -25.39 5.04 22.12
C ASP A 41 -25.84 6.50 22.26
N GLU A 42 -24.95 7.40 22.68
CA GLU A 42 -25.26 8.81 22.90
C GLU A 42 -25.07 9.66 21.64
N VAL A 43 -24.40 9.13 20.59
CA VAL A 43 -24.10 9.88 19.37
C VAL A 43 -25.37 10.04 18.53
N ASP A 44 -25.80 11.27 18.32
CA ASP A 44 -26.95 11.58 17.49
C ASP A 44 -26.58 12.24 16.15
N ASP A 45 -27.61 12.61 15.39
CA ASP A 45 -27.46 13.22 14.06
C ASP A 45 -26.81 14.61 14.13
N ASP A 46 -27.06 15.35 15.21
CA ASP A 46 -26.52 16.69 15.44
C ASP A 46 -25.03 16.59 15.76
N ASP A 47 -24.59 15.60 16.55
CA ASP A 47 -23.16 15.34 16.82
C ASP A 47 -22.36 15.12 15.53
N VAL A 48 -22.93 14.36 14.58
CA VAL A 48 -22.27 14.11 13.29
C VAL A 48 -22.25 15.36 12.42
N GLN A 49 -23.35 16.14 12.43
CA GLN A 49 -23.43 17.39 11.71
C GLN A 49 -22.42 18.42 12.23
N ASP A 50 -22.32 18.59 13.54
CA ASP A 50 -21.39 19.51 14.20
C ASP A 50 -19.92 19.14 13.89
N LEU A 51 -19.61 17.83 13.87
CA LEU A 51 -18.28 17.34 13.49
C LEU A 51 -17.93 17.69 12.04
N LEU A 52 -18.87 17.50 11.12
CA LEU A 52 -18.68 17.81 9.71
C LEU A 52 -18.47 19.31 9.49
N GLU A 53 -19.23 20.15 10.21
CA GLU A 53 -19.10 21.60 10.12
C GLU A 53 -17.76 22.10 10.68
N THR A 54 -17.33 21.54 11.82
CA THR A 54 -16.02 21.87 12.43
C THR A 54 -14.86 21.52 11.49
N ASN A 55 -14.99 20.44 10.72
CA ASN A 55 -13.96 19.99 9.79
C ASN A 55 -14.14 20.53 8.35
N ALA A 56 -15.22 21.26 8.08
CA ALA A 56 -15.44 21.91 6.78
C ALA A 56 -14.61 23.19 6.63
N GLU A 57 -14.17 23.78 7.75
CA GLU A 57 -13.26 24.91 7.73
C GLU A 57 -11.89 24.47 7.18
N SER A 58 -11.43 25.18 6.15
CA SER A 58 -10.08 24.96 5.62
C SER A 58 -9.04 25.38 6.64
N LEU A 59 -8.06 24.52 6.90
CA LEU A 59 -6.91 24.86 7.73
C LEU A 59 -6.26 26.16 7.24
N SER A 60 -5.94 27.04 8.19
CA SER A 60 -5.11 28.20 7.96
C SER A 60 -3.68 27.77 7.59
N ASN A 61 -2.95 28.65 6.91
CA ASN A 61 -1.53 28.43 6.59
C ASN A 61 -0.69 28.15 7.85
N ASP A 62 -1.01 28.82 8.97
CA ASP A 62 -0.28 28.64 10.22
C ASP A 62 -0.55 27.25 10.84
N GLU A 63 -1.80 26.79 10.82
CA GLU A 63 -2.19 25.44 11.28
C GLU A 63 -1.58 24.35 10.40
N LEU A 64 -1.47 24.59 9.09
CA LEU A 64 -0.80 23.69 8.15
C LEU A 64 0.69 23.52 8.49
N ILE A 65 1.36 24.61 8.87
CA ILE A 65 2.77 24.62 9.26
C ILE A 65 2.95 23.91 10.61
N GLU A 66 2.03 24.09 11.56
CA GLU A 66 2.07 23.38 12.84
C GLU A 66 1.84 21.87 12.68
N LEU A 67 0.93 21.46 11.80
CA LEU A 67 0.70 20.05 11.48
C LEU A 67 1.93 19.39 10.85
N ASP A 68 2.61 20.08 9.93
CA ASP A 68 3.86 19.61 9.32
C ASP A 68 4.97 19.44 10.36
N LYS A 69 5.09 20.39 11.31
CA LYS A 69 6.05 20.28 12.42
C LYS A 69 5.72 19.11 13.35
N ALA A 70 4.46 18.96 13.75
CA ALA A 70 4.01 17.86 14.60
C ALA A 70 4.25 16.48 13.95
N SER A 71 3.99 16.37 12.64
CA SER A 71 4.30 15.18 11.85
C SER A 71 5.81 14.88 11.85
N GLN A 72 6.65 15.90 11.66
CA GLN A 72 8.11 15.73 11.69
C GLN A 72 8.67 15.45 13.08
N GLU A 73 8.00 15.88 14.16
CA GLU A 73 8.39 15.59 15.54
C GLU A 73 7.99 14.16 15.94
N ALA A 74 6.82 13.67 15.53
CA ALA A 74 6.42 12.27 15.71
C ALA A 74 7.38 11.30 15.01
N VAL A 75 7.94 11.68 13.85
CA VAL A 75 8.98 10.91 13.14
C VAL A 75 10.32 10.91 13.89
N LYS A 76 10.60 11.92 14.72
CA LYS A 76 11.86 12.03 15.49
C LYS A 76 11.81 11.29 16.82
N GLU A 77 10.64 11.15 17.43
CA GLU A 77 10.46 10.45 18.71
C GLU A 77 10.31 8.93 18.55
N GLY A 78 10.03 8.46 17.33
CA GLY A 78 10.03 7.05 16.93
C GLY A 78 11.40 6.46 16.59
N ASP A 79 12.52 6.97 17.12
CA ASP A 79 13.84 6.31 17.04
C ASP A 79 13.94 5.11 18.01
N GLU A 80 12.84 4.39 18.22
CA GLU A 80 12.90 3.01 18.67
C GLU A 80 13.22 2.14 17.46
N LYS A 81 14.51 2.10 17.07
CA LYS A 81 15.11 1.15 16.13
C LYS A 81 14.07 0.41 15.28
N GLU A 82 13.50 1.08 14.27
CA GLU A 82 12.76 0.34 13.25
C GLU A 82 13.71 -0.76 12.78
N GLU A 83 13.34 -2.04 12.97
CA GLU A 83 14.07 -3.13 12.35
C GLU A 83 14.23 -2.73 10.88
N PRO A 84 15.45 -2.81 10.31
CA PRO A 84 15.63 -2.41 8.93
C PRO A 84 14.60 -3.18 8.11
N VAL A 85 13.68 -2.44 7.49
CA VAL A 85 12.61 -3.01 6.68
C VAL A 85 13.30 -4.02 5.77
N ARG A 86 13.01 -5.31 5.97
CA ARG A 86 13.61 -6.41 5.18
C ARG A 86 12.98 -6.38 3.79
N GLY A 87 13.32 -5.35 3.03
CA GLY A 87 12.90 -5.17 1.66
C GLY A 87 13.75 -6.05 0.74
N LEU A 88 13.07 -6.78 -0.16
CA LEU A 88 13.73 -7.40 -1.30
C LEU A 88 14.12 -6.29 -2.29
N ASP A 89 15.39 -5.86 -2.26
CA ASP A 89 15.93 -4.89 -3.22
C ASP A 89 16.04 -5.50 -4.63
N ILE A 90 15.72 -4.70 -5.65
CA ILE A 90 15.71 -5.13 -7.07
C ILE A 90 17.09 -5.59 -7.54
N LYS A 91 18.18 -5.01 -7.01
CA LYS A 91 19.55 -5.44 -7.35
C LYS A 91 19.82 -6.81 -6.78
N THR A 92 19.45 -7.04 -5.51
CA THR A 92 19.55 -8.36 -4.88
C THR A 92 18.73 -9.42 -5.63
N LEU A 93 17.53 -9.06 -6.08
CA LEU A 93 16.64 -9.95 -6.86
C LEU A 93 17.22 -10.31 -8.24
N ARG A 94 18.01 -9.40 -8.83
CA ARG A 94 18.70 -9.62 -10.12
C ARG A 94 19.96 -10.47 -9.97
N GLU A 95 20.70 -10.30 -8.88
CA GLU A 95 22.00 -10.96 -8.67
C GLU A 95 21.85 -12.39 -8.13
N CYS A 96 20.92 -12.60 -7.18
CA CYS A 96 20.73 -13.88 -6.49
C CYS A 96 20.51 -15.09 -7.42
N PRO A 97 19.70 -15.01 -8.50
CA PRO A 97 19.54 -16.14 -9.44
C PRO A 97 20.85 -16.60 -10.08
N GLY A 98 21.78 -15.68 -10.37
CA GLY A 98 23.08 -16.01 -10.95
C GLY A 98 23.99 -16.79 -9.98
N ASP A 99 23.95 -16.44 -8.69
CA ASP A 99 24.69 -17.16 -7.65
C ASP A 99 24.13 -18.57 -7.43
N ILE A 100 22.81 -18.72 -7.50
CA ILE A 100 22.13 -20.03 -7.43
C ILE A 100 22.54 -20.90 -8.62
N GLU A 101 22.54 -20.36 -9.83
CA GLU A 101 22.97 -21.09 -11.03
C GLU A 101 24.41 -21.60 -10.90
N LYS A 102 25.31 -20.74 -10.40
CA LYS A 102 26.72 -21.10 -10.15
C LYS A 102 26.85 -22.22 -9.10
N ALA A 103 26.05 -22.19 -8.04
CA ALA A 103 26.00 -23.25 -7.04
C ALA A 103 25.46 -24.56 -7.63
N LEU A 104 24.37 -24.52 -8.40
CA LEU A 104 23.79 -25.68 -9.07
C LEU A 104 24.77 -26.33 -10.05
N LYS A 105 25.52 -25.53 -10.82
CA LYS A 105 26.57 -26.02 -11.72
C LYS A 105 27.68 -26.74 -10.96
N THR A 106 28.13 -26.17 -9.84
CA THR A 106 29.16 -26.78 -9.00
C THR A 106 28.68 -28.13 -8.44
N MET A 107 27.43 -28.22 -7.98
CA MET A 107 26.85 -29.48 -7.52
C MET A 107 26.74 -30.50 -8.64
N LYS A 108 26.32 -30.09 -9.84
CA LYS A 108 26.23 -30.97 -11.01
C LYS A 108 27.58 -31.58 -11.40
N GLU A 109 28.67 -30.82 -11.30
CA GLU A 109 30.03 -31.28 -11.61
C GLU A 109 30.62 -32.19 -10.54
N ARG A 110 30.21 -32.03 -9.27
CA ARG A 110 30.77 -32.76 -8.11
C ARG A 110 29.94 -33.95 -7.66
N ASP A 111 28.66 -34.01 -8.03
CA ASP A 111 27.77 -35.09 -7.62
C ASP A 111 28.01 -36.36 -8.45
N ALA A 112 28.40 -37.44 -7.77
CA ALA A 112 28.53 -38.76 -8.38
C ALA A 112 27.21 -39.34 -8.92
N ASN A 113 26.06 -38.82 -8.46
CA ASN A 113 24.74 -39.18 -8.92
C ASN A 113 24.13 -38.05 -9.80
N PRO A 114 24.15 -38.19 -11.13
CA PRO A 114 23.64 -37.17 -12.04
C PRO A 114 22.11 -37.01 -11.97
N ALA A 115 21.37 -38.04 -11.58
CA ALA A 115 19.91 -37.96 -11.45
C ALA A 115 19.52 -37.12 -10.23
N ARG A 116 20.26 -37.25 -9.12
CA ARG A 116 20.07 -36.42 -7.93
C ARG A 116 20.37 -34.95 -8.21
N SER A 117 21.52 -34.64 -8.79
CA SER A 117 21.91 -33.25 -9.08
C SER A 117 20.97 -32.60 -10.10
N SER A 118 20.51 -33.33 -11.10
CA SER A 118 19.54 -32.82 -12.08
C SER A 118 18.17 -32.54 -11.45
N LYS A 119 17.71 -33.41 -10.55
CA LYS A 119 16.45 -33.19 -9.83
C LYS A 119 16.51 -31.94 -8.94
N VAL A 120 17.59 -31.79 -8.17
CA VAL A 120 17.81 -30.60 -7.32
C VAL A 120 17.86 -29.33 -8.16
N ALA A 121 18.59 -29.34 -9.28
CA ALA A 121 18.67 -28.18 -10.17
C ALA A 121 17.29 -27.77 -10.68
N HIS A 122 16.49 -28.73 -11.16
CA HIS A 122 15.14 -28.47 -11.64
C HIS A 122 14.21 -27.90 -10.54
N ASP A 123 14.22 -28.48 -9.35
CA ASP A 123 13.32 -28.05 -8.26
C ASP A 123 13.68 -26.66 -7.72
N VAL A 124 14.98 -26.33 -7.67
CA VAL A 124 15.47 -25.01 -7.28
C VAL A 124 15.15 -23.97 -8.36
N GLU A 125 15.41 -24.28 -9.64
CA GLU A 125 15.10 -23.37 -10.76
C GLU A 125 13.60 -23.03 -10.82
N LYS A 126 12.74 -24.05 -10.65
CA LYS A 126 11.28 -23.86 -10.56
C LYS A 126 10.89 -22.90 -9.44
N SER A 127 11.54 -22.99 -8.28
CA SER A 127 11.24 -22.17 -7.11
C SER A 127 11.77 -20.73 -7.26
N VAL A 128 12.95 -20.56 -7.85
CA VAL A 128 13.56 -19.25 -8.10
C VAL A 128 12.76 -18.43 -9.13
N LYS A 129 12.10 -19.09 -10.08
CA LYS A 129 11.31 -18.43 -11.12
C LYS A 129 10.20 -17.51 -10.57
N ILE A 130 9.63 -17.83 -9.41
CA ILE A 130 8.60 -17.02 -8.72
C ILE A 130 9.12 -15.60 -8.42
N TYR A 131 10.42 -15.47 -8.12
CA TYR A 131 11.05 -14.18 -7.87
C TYR A 131 11.37 -13.40 -9.16
N GLN A 132 11.55 -14.09 -10.28
CA GLN A 132 11.79 -13.46 -11.58
C GLN A 132 10.54 -12.79 -12.16
N GLU A 133 9.37 -13.35 -11.85
CA GLU A 133 8.07 -12.80 -12.24
C GLU A 133 7.76 -11.45 -11.56
N ILE A 134 8.43 -11.13 -10.45
CA ILE A 134 8.23 -9.88 -9.70
C ILE A 134 8.78 -8.65 -10.46
N TYR A 135 9.84 -8.80 -11.25
CA TYR A 135 10.49 -7.68 -11.95
C TYR A 135 10.42 -7.74 -13.48
N LEU A 136 9.88 -8.82 -14.04
CA LEU A 136 9.55 -8.87 -15.47
C LEU A 136 8.16 -8.24 -15.65
N PRO A 137 8.04 -7.06 -16.29
CA PRO A 137 6.73 -6.50 -16.58
C PRO A 137 5.96 -7.50 -17.43
N VAL A 138 4.79 -7.91 -16.95
CA VAL A 138 3.78 -8.57 -17.78
C VAL A 138 3.54 -7.63 -18.96
N HIS A 139 3.93 -8.07 -20.16
CA HIS A 139 3.60 -7.37 -21.39
C HIS A 139 2.08 -7.20 -21.48
N LEU A 140 1.61 -5.98 -21.26
CA LEU A 140 0.35 -5.44 -21.78
C LEU A 140 0.63 -4.74 -23.10
#